data_AF-E2B7W3-F1
#
_entry.id   AF-E2B7W3-F1
#
_cell.length_a   1.000
_cell.length_b   1.000
_cell.length_c   1.000
_cell.angle_alpha   90.00
_cell.angle_beta   90.00
_cell.angle_gamma   90.00
#
_symmetry.space_group_name_H-M   'P 1'
#
loop_
_entity.id
_entity.type
_entity.pdbx_description
1 polymer ?
#
loop_
_entity_poly.entity_id
_entity_poly.type
_entity_poly.pdbx_seq_one_letter_code
_entity_poly.pdbx_strand_id
1 'polypeptide(L)' 'SAGKMEVDAAVEMFSRSEELHNIRYSSYIGDGDSKTFKGIFESRPYGEDCTVLKKECVGHVQKRMGARLR' A
#
# COMPACT_ATOMS: atom_id res chain seq x y z
N SER A 1 -7.08 -2.20 17.04
CA SER A 1 -7.64 -3.18 16.08
C SER A 1 -6.54 -3.56 15.11
N ALA A 2 -6.46 -4.83 14.71
CA ALA A 2 -5.41 -5.33 13.82
C ALA A 2 -5.30 -4.48 12.53
N GLY A 3 -6.43 -4.14 11.91
CA GLY A 3 -6.44 -3.32 10.69
C GLY A 3 -5.99 -1.87 10.85
N LYS A 4 -5.84 -1.34 12.08
CA LYS A 4 -5.20 -0.02 12.30
C LYS A 4 -3.69 -0.17 12.36
N MET A 5 -3.21 -1.26 12.97
CA MET A 5 -1.78 -1.52 13.13
C MET A 5 -1.10 -1.71 11.78
N GLU A 6 -1.76 -2.38 10.84
CA GLU A 6 -1.25 -2.56 9.47
C GLU A 6 -1.12 -1.23 8.73
N VAL A 7 -2.10 -0.33 8.87
CA VAL A 7 -2.06 1.00 8.26
C VAL A 7 -0.92 1.83 8.84
N ASP A 8 -0.84 1.90 10.18
CA ASP A 8 0.18 2.69 10.88
C ASP A 8 1.60 2.19 10.53
N ALA A 9 1.81 0.86 10.53
CA ALA A 9 3.09 0.25 10.18
C ALA A 9 3.48 0.51 8.72
N ALA A 10 2.53 0.40 7.78
CA ALA A 10 2.82 0.67 6.37
C ALA A 10 3.18 2.15 6.15
N VAL A 11 2.47 3.08 6.79
CA VAL A 11 2.81 4.51 6.73
C VAL A 11 4.20 4.76 7.30
N GLU A 12 4.53 4.21 8.47
CA GLU A 12 5.86 4.35 9.09
C GLU A 12 6.97 3.82 8.16
N MET A 13 6.77 2.64 7.57
CA MET A 13 7.73 2.04 6.64
C MET A 13 8.00 2.92 5.41
N PHE A 14 6.96 3.56 4.87
CA PHE A 14 7.12 4.46 3.72
C PHE A 14 7.84 5.74 4.15
N SER A 15 7.42 6.39 5.23
CA SER A 15 8.03 7.66 5.68
C SER A 15 9.51 7.51 6.00
N ARG A 16 9.92 6.44 6.71
CA ARG A 16 11.33 6.27 7.12
C ARG A 16 12.26 5.78 6.00
N SER A 17 11.72 5.34 4.87
CA SER A 17 12.51 4.69 3.81
C SER A 17 13.52 5.63 3.16
N GLU A 18 13.15 6.90 3.00
CA GLU A 18 14.05 7.92 2.46
C GLU A 18 15.15 8.27 3.46
N GLU A 19 14.80 8.46 4.73
CA GLU A 19 15.78 8.81 5.78
C GLU A 19 16.77 7.68 6.07
N LEU A 20 16.30 6.43 6.13
CA LEU A 20 17.15 5.28 6.49
C LEU A 20 17.94 4.71 5.32
N HIS A 21 17.40 4.80 4.11
CA HIS A 21 17.95 4.09 2.95
C HIS A 21 18.07 4.93 1.68
N ASN A 22 17.64 6.20 1.71
CA ASN A 22 17.63 7.09 0.55
C ASN A 22 16.85 6.50 -0.64
N ILE A 23 15.73 5.81 -0.36
CA ILE A 23 14.83 5.22 -1.36
C ILE A 23 13.41 5.75 -1.20
N ARG A 24 12.66 5.77 -2.31
CA ARG A 24 11.23 6.10 -2.34
C ARG A 24 10.43 4.96 -2.97
N TYR A 25 9.37 4.53 -2.30
CA TYR A 25 8.43 3.55 -2.85
C TYR A 25 7.40 4.23 -3.74
N SER A 26 7.46 3.98 -5.05
CA SER A 26 6.51 4.55 -6.01
C SER A 26 5.19 3.76 -6.13
N SER A 27 5.13 2.52 -5.63
CA SER A 27 3.95 1.66 -5.76
C SER A 27 3.68 0.85 -4.49
N TYR A 28 2.40 0.68 -4.17
CA TYR A 28 1.89 -0.23 -3.14
C TYR A 28 1.10 -1.36 -3.79
N ILE A 29 1.38 -2.61 -3.43
CA ILE A 29 0.66 -3.80 -3.93
C ILE A 29 -0.22 -4.32 -2.80
N GLY A 30 -1.55 -4.25 -2.97
CA GLY A 30 -2.52 -4.77 -2.01
C GLY A 30 -3.31 -5.95 -2.57
N ASP A 31 -3.96 -6.71 -1.70
CA ASP A 31 -4.88 -7.80 -2.01
C ASP A 31 -6.34 -7.35 -1.84
N GLY A 32 -6.73 -6.24 -2.47
CA GLY A 32 -8.02 -5.59 -2.21
C GLY A 32 -8.02 -4.70 -0.97
N ASP A 33 -6.90 -4.61 -0.25
CA ASP A 33 -6.72 -3.69 0.86
C ASP A 33 -6.93 -2.24 0.43
N SER A 34 -7.92 -1.59 1.05
CA SER A 34 -8.29 -0.22 0.71
C SER A 34 -7.93 0.78 1.81
N LYS A 35 -7.90 0.33 3.08
CA LYS A 35 -7.58 1.20 4.23
C LYS A 35 -6.10 1.52 4.29
N THR A 36 -5.24 0.52 4.10
CA THR A 36 -3.78 0.67 4.13
C THR A 36 -3.29 1.60 3.02
N PHE A 37 -3.74 1.40 1.78
CA PHE A 37 -3.42 2.31 0.69
C PHE A 37 -3.89 3.74 0.97
N LYS A 38 -5.12 3.91 1.50
CA LYS A 38 -5.64 5.23 1.86
C LYS A 38 -4.74 5.93 2.88
N GLY A 39 -4.30 5.21 3.91
CA GLY A 39 -3.38 5.77 4.92
C GLY A 39 -2.05 6.23 4.30
N ILE A 40 -1.44 5.42 3.43
CA ILE A 40 -0.19 5.79 2.72
C ILE A 40 -0.42 6.99 1.79
N PHE A 41 -1.55 7.04 1.09
CA PHE A 41 -1.88 8.12 0.17
C PHE A 41 -2.09 9.45 0.91
N GLU A 42 -2.82 9.43 2.02
CA GLU A 42 -3.09 10.61 2.84
C GLU A 42 -1.84 11.09 3.60
N SER A 43 -0.94 10.18 4.00
CA SER A 43 0.28 10.56 4.71
C SER A 43 1.32 11.26 3.84
N ARG A 44 1.20 11.17 2.50
CA ARG A 44 2.11 11.78 1.51
C ARG A 44 3.59 11.66 1.94
N PRO A 45 4.11 10.43 2.12
CA PRO A 45 5.38 10.17 2.81
C PRO A 45 6.59 10.82 2.14
N TYR A 46 6.47 11.22 0.86
CA TYR A 46 7.54 11.82 0.06
C TYR A 46 7.14 13.20 -0.50
N GLY A 47 6.12 13.85 0.07
CA GLY A 47 5.65 15.17 -0.38
C GLY A 47 4.80 15.12 -1.66
N GLU A 48 4.77 16.25 -2.38
CA GLU A 48 3.95 16.40 -3.60
C GLU A 48 4.60 15.78 -4.84
N ASP A 49 5.93 15.65 -4.83
CA ASP A 49 6.73 15.20 -5.97
C ASP A 49 6.62 13.69 -6.24
N CYS A 50 6.22 12.90 -5.24
CA CYS A 50 6.15 11.45 -5.38
C CYS A 50 4.86 10.88 -4.77
N THR A 51 3.89 10.63 -5.65
CA THR A 51 2.63 9.98 -5.28
C THR A 51 2.75 8.46 -5.40
N VAL A 52 2.36 7.75 -4.33
CA VAL A 52 2.34 6.28 -4.31
C VAL A 52 1.16 5.74 -5.11
N LEU A 53 1.42 4.87 -6.09
CA LEU A 53 0.40 4.25 -6.93
C LEU A 53 -0.09 2.92 -6.34
N LYS A 54 -1.41 2.71 -6.30
CA LYS A 54 -1.99 1.42 -5.91
C LYS A 54 -1.90 0.42 -7.06
N LYS A 55 -1.50 -0.82 -6.75
CA LYS A 55 -1.59 -2.00 -7.61
C LYS A 55 -2.29 -3.12 -6.86
N GLU A 56 -2.98 -3.99 -7.60
CA GLU A 56 -3.62 -5.19 -7.05
C GLU A 56 -2.70 -6.41 -7.25
N CYS A 57 -2.67 -7.29 -6.26
CA CYS A 57 -1.99 -8.58 -6.36
C CYS A 57 -2.69 -9.48 -7.39
N VAL A 58 -1.97 -9.89 -8.43
CA VAL A 58 -2.50 -10.76 -9.51
C VAL A 58 -3.05 -12.08 -8.96
N GLY A 59 -2.36 -12.69 -7.99
CA GLY A 59 -2.82 -13.94 -7.36
C GLY A 59 -4.14 -13.75 -6.61
N HIS A 60 -4.34 -12.58 -5.99
CA HIS A 60 -5.61 -12.26 -5.34
C HIS A 60 -6.74 -12.04 -6.34
N VAL A 61 -6.44 -11.29 -7.42
CA VAL A 61 -7.40 -11.09 -8.51
C VAL A 61 -7.80 -12.43 -9.14
N GLN A 62 -6.84 -13.32 -9.40
CA GLN A 62 -7.10 -14.67 -9.92
C GLN A 62 -8.02 -15.48 -9.00
N LYS A 63 -7.75 -15.50 -7.68
CA LYS A 63 -8.62 -16.17 -6.71
C LYS A 63 -10.05 -15.60 -6.73
N ARG A 64 -10.18 -14.26 -6.74
CA ARG A 64 -11.47 -13.57 -6.79
C ARG A 64 -12.24 -13.90 -8.07
N MET A 65 -11.57 -13.94 -9.22
CA MET A 65 -12.19 -14.29 -10.50
C MET A 65 -12.60 -15.77 -10.54
N GLY A 66 -11.72 -16.68 -10.11
CA GLY A 66 -11.99 -18.11 -10.08
C GLY A 66 -13.17 -18.51 -9.20
N ALA A 67 -13.38 -17.81 -8.07
CA ALA A 67 -14.54 -18.04 -7.21
C ALA A 67 -15.87 -17.61 -7.84
N ARG A 68 -15.86 -16.65 -8.78
CA ARG A 68 -17.08 -16.14 -9.44
C ARG A 68 -17.49 -16.92 -10.70
N LEU A 69 -16.62 -17.80 -11.18
CA LEU A 69 -16.84 -18.62 -12.37
C LEU A 69 -17.34 -20.05 -12.03
N ARG A 70 -17.55 -20.35 -10.75
CA ARG A 70 -18.17 -21.60 -10.28
C ARG A 70 -19.66 -21.45 -10.10
#